data_AF-A0A1B6HU84-F1
#
_entry.id   AF-A0A1B6HU84-F1
#
_cell.length_a   1.000
_cell.length_b   1.000
_cell.length_c   1.000
_cell.angle_alpha   90.00
_cell.angle_beta   90.00
_cell.angle_gamma   90.00
#
_symmetry.space_group_name_H-M   'P 1'
#
loop_
_entity.id
_entity.type
_entity.pdbx_description
1 polymer ?
#
loop_
_entity_poly.entity_id
_entity_poly.type
_entity_poly.pdbx_seq_one_letter_code
_entity_poly.pdbx_strand_id
1 'polypeptide(L)'
;YAREPRIYKELLPIFNKLVSCEFGPTFFHCPIKDGMVLKDMKEEGYIMCDKFKQLDFSHCKLVFTKLAKFHASSVAYYHKNPDLVRELGEDTMYTTKSELFVPFTKTSLKCFGKVLSEMDGCERIVEWLTSRKDDFIKSIADICQPKSNGLNVLNHGDLWVNNMLFKHSNSGEVEDVKFIDYQLTRWSSPVQDLLYFVWTSANEE
;
A
#
# COMPACT_ATOMS: atom_id res chain seq x y z
N TYR A 1 -11.43 7.78 5.75
CA TYR A 1 -10.74 8.29 6.95
C TYR A 1 -11.01 7.47 8.21
N ALA A 2 -12.24 7.14 8.59
CA ALA A 2 -12.54 6.37 9.82
C ALA A 2 -11.87 4.97 9.95
N ARG A 3 -11.41 4.38 8.84
CA ARG A 3 -10.81 3.04 8.82
C ARG A 3 -9.37 3.01 9.31
N GLU A 4 -8.54 3.97 8.90
CA GLU A 4 -7.10 3.95 9.19
C GLU A 4 -6.82 3.93 10.71
N PRO A 5 -7.46 4.78 11.55
CA PRO A 5 -7.27 4.70 13.00
C PRO A 5 -7.58 3.32 13.59
N ARG A 6 -8.54 2.58 13.00
CA ARG A 6 -8.87 1.21 13.42
C ARG A 6 -7.78 0.21 13.04
N ILE A 7 -7.09 0.38 11.91
CA ILE A 7 -5.93 -0.46 11.55
C ILE A 7 -4.87 -0.37 12.65
N TYR A 8 -4.49 0.85 13.02
CA TYR A 8 -3.51 1.11 14.08
C TYR A 8 -3.95 0.63 15.46
N LYS A 9 -5.24 0.80 15.79
CA LYS A 9 -5.77 0.49 17.13
C LYS A 9 -6.08 -0.99 17.32
N GLU A 10 -6.64 -1.64 16.31
CA GLU A 10 -7.22 -2.99 16.42
C GLU A 10 -6.34 -4.07 15.78
N LEU A 11 -5.70 -3.81 14.64
CA LEU A 11 -4.94 -4.85 13.91
C LEU A 11 -3.45 -4.83 14.21
N LEU A 12 -2.78 -3.67 14.09
CA LEU A 12 -1.32 -3.62 14.26
C LEU A 12 -0.84 -4.17 15.61
N PRO A 13 -1.47 -3.89 16.76
CA PRO A 13 -1.01 -4.44 18.04
C PRO A 13 -1.12 -5.96 18.11
N ILE A 14 -2.10 -6.55 17.41
CA ILE A 14 -2.25 -8.00 17.31
C ILE A 14 -1.16 -8.56 16.41
N PHE A 15 -0.96 -7.99 15.22
CA PHE A 15 0.05 -8.45 14.28
C PHE A 15 1.45 -8.33 14.90
N ASN A 16 1.74 -7.22 15.58
CA ASN A 16 3.01 -7.00 16.27
C ASN A 16 3.33 -8.13 17.25
N LYS A 17 2.34 -8.61 18.00
CA LYS A 17 2.49 -9.71 18.95
C LYS A 17 2.66 -11.06 18.26
N LEU A 18 1.97 -11.31 17.14
CA LEU A 18 2.02 -12.58 16.43
C LEU A 18 3.41 -12.91 15.88
N VAL A 19 4.18 -11.88 15.48
CA VAL A 19 5.49 -12.05 14.83
C VAL A 19 6.63 -11.31 15.54
N SER A 20 6.37 -10.78 16.73
CA SER A 20 7.34 -9.98 17.51
C SER A 20 8.02 -8.88 16.68
N CYS A 21 7.23 -8.12 15.93
CA CYS A 21 7.72 -7.11 14.99
C CYS A 21 6.76 -5.95 14.88
N GLU A 22 7.21 -4.72 15.12
CA GLU A 22 6.34 -3.55 14.97
C GLU A 22 6.29 -3.06 13.53
N PHE A 23 5.08 -2.89 13.00
CA PHE A 23 4.83 -2.46 11.62
C PHE A 23 4.72 -0.96 11.42
N GLY A 24 4.36 -0.20 12.45
CA GLY A 24 4.12 1.24 12.35
C GLY A 24 4.34 1.95 13.69
N PRO A 25 4.20 3.28 13.72
CA PRO A 25 4.27 4.07 14.95
C PRO A 25 3.22 3.65 15.98
N THR A 26 3.51 3.90 17.25
CA THR A 26 2.53 3.73 18.33
C THR A 26 1.37 4.70 18.14
N PHE A 27 0.14 4.17 18.22
CA PHE A 27 -1.09 4.95 18.21
C PHE A 27 -1.48 5.39 19.62
N PHE A 28 -1.85 6.66 19.76
CA PHE A 28 -2.32 7.26 21.01
C PHE A 28 -3.80 7.61 20.93
N HIS A 29 -4.44 7.75 22.10
CA HIS A 29 -5.83 8.20 22.16
C HIS A 29 -5.97 9.60 21.53
N CYS A 30 -6.82 9.70 20.51
CA CYS A 30 -7.23 10.96 19.92
C CYS A 30 -8.66 11.29 20.39
N PRO A 31 -8.88 12.44 21.05
CA PRO A 31 -10.23 12.85 21.48
C PRO A 31 -11.08 13.39 20.30
N ILE A 32 -10.46 13.67 19.16
CA ILE A 32 -11.14 14.15 17.96
C ILE A 32 -11.73 12.96 17.21
N LYS A 33 -13.02 13.04 16.87
CA LYS A 33 -13.70 12.02 16.05
C LYS A 33 -12.98 11.89 14.70
N ASP A 34 -12.69 10.65 14.30
CA ASP A 34 -11.93 10.31 13.09
C ASP A 34 -10.50 10.89 13.04
N GLY A 35 -10.02 11.47 14.15
CA GLY A 35 -8.64 11.92 14.31
C GLY A 35 -7.71 10.79 14.72
N MET A 36 -6.41 11.00 14.47
CA MET A 36 -5.35 10.05 14.78
C MET A 36 -4.15 10.80 15.36
N VAL A 37 -3.55 10.24 16.41
CA VAL A 37 -2.29 10.72 16.98
C VAL A 37 -1.31 9.56 16.99
N LEU A 38 -0.20 9.73 16.28
CA LEU A 38 0.87 8.74 16.18
C LEU A 38 2.13 9.27 16.87
N LYS A 39 2.96 8.36 17.37
CA LYS A 39 4.28 8.70 17.87
C LYS A 39 5.12 9.34 16.78
N ASP A 40 5.75 10.47 17.11
CA ASP A 40 6.79 11.03 16.26
C ASP A 40 8.01 10.10 16.27
N MET A 41 8.29 9.51 15.12
CA MET A 41 9.40 8.57 14.96
C MET A 41 10.74 9.27 14.73
N LYS A 42 10.75 10.58 14.50
CA LYS A 42 11.98 11.36 14.29
C LYS A 42 12.92 11.30 15.49
N GLU A 43 12.35 11.37 16.70
CA GLU A 43 13.10 11.26 17.97
C GLU A 43 13.74 9.87 18.17
N GLU A 44 13.24 8.85 17.47
CA GLU A 44 13.84 7.51 17.46
C GLU A 44 14.86 7.29 16.33
N GLY A 45 15.14 8.33 15.55
CA GLY A 45 16.09 8.31 14.44
C GLY A 45 15.50 7.78 13.14
N TYR A 46 14.18 7.69 13.00
CA TYR A 46 13.57 7.31 11.73
C TYR A 46 13.42 8.51 10.80
N ILE A 47 13.69 8.28 9.52
CA ILE A 47 13.60 9.27 8.45
C ILE A 47 12.87 8.70 7.23
N MET A 48 12.24 9.58 6.45
CA MET A 48 11.72 9.23 5.13
C MET A 48 12.85 9.35 4.11
N CYS A 49 13.02 8.33 3.27
CA CYS A 49 14.00 8.37 2.18
C CYS A 49 13.54 9.29 1.03
N ASP A 50 14.48 9.69 0.19
CA ASP A 50 14.19 10.52 -1.00
C ASP A 50 13.53 9.68 -2.10
N LYS A 51 12.24 9.95 -2.36
CA LYS A 51 11.46 9.25 -3.38
C LYS A 51 12.04 9.33 -4.80
N PHE A 52 12.81 10.37 -5.11
CA PHE A 52 13.41 10.52 -6.44
C PHE A 52 14.69 9.68 -6.59
N LYS A 53 15.31 9.29 -5.47
CA LYS A 53 16.47 8.37 -5.46
C LYS A 53 16.06 6.91 -5.36
N GLN A 54 14.80 6.65 -4.98
CA GLN A 54 14.29 5.30 -4.74
C GLN A 54 15.12 4.56 -3.69
N LEU A 55 14.95 3.24 -3.58
CA LEU A 55 15.55 2.40 -2.55
C LEU A 55 16.53 1.41 -3.16
N ASP A 56 17.72 1.31 -2.57
CA ASP A 56 18.68 0.26 -2.93
C ASP A 56 18.20 -1.15 -2.50
N PHE A 57 18.98 -2.16 -2.88
CA PHE A 57 18.68 -3.55 -2.57
C PHE A 57 18.53 -3.82 -1.05
N SER A 58 19.36 -3.21 -0.21
CA SER A 58 19.33 -3.43 1.24
C SER A 58 18.03 -2.92 1.85
N HIS A 59 17.59 -1.73 1.44
CA HIS A 59 16.29 -1.18 1.83
C HIS A 59 15.13 -2.03 1.31
N CYS A 60 15.16 -2.40 0.03
CA CYS A 60 14.13 -3.25 -0.58
C CYS A 60 13.99 -4.59 0.15
N LYS A 61 15.12 -5.24 0.47
CA LYS A 61 15.14 -6.50 1.23
C LYS A 61 14.47 -6.33 2.60
N LEU A 62 14.75 -5.23 3.29
CA LEU A 62 14.16 -4.95 4.60
C LEU A 62 12.64 -4.70 4.48
N VAL A 63 12.21 -3.92 3.48
CA VAL A 63 10.78 -3.67 3.20
C VAL A 63 10.06 -4.98 2.90
N PHE A 64 10.57 -5.82 2.00
CA PHE A 64 9.94 -7.11 1.70
C PHE A 64 9.91 -8.04 2.91
N THR A 65 10.94 -8.02 3.75
CA THR A 65 10.95 -8.81 5.00
C THR A 65 9.86 -8.33 5.96
N LYS A 66 9.71 -7.01 6.13
CA LYS A 66 8.66 -6.41 6.96
C LYS A 66 7.26 -6.69 6.39
N LEU A 67 7.09 -6.55 5.08
CA LEU A 67 5.84 -6.79 4.38
C LEU A 67 5.42 -8.26 4.46
N ALA A 68 6.35 -9.20 4.27
CA ALA A 68 6.07 -10.63 4.40
C ALA A 68 5.55 -10.98 5.80
N LYS A 69 6.13 -10.39 6.85
CA LYS A 69 5.62 -10.54 8.23
C LYS A 69 4.23 -9.95 8.40
N PHE A 70 3.95 -8.80 7.78
CA PHE A 70 2.63 -8.16 7.83
C PHE A 70 1.57 -9.03 7.14
N HIS A 71 1.84 -9.45 5.91
CA HIS A 71 1.00 -10.36 5.14
C HIS A 71 0.75 -11.68 5.89
N ALA A 72 1.80 -12.32 6.42
CA ALA A 72 1.66 -13.56 7.19
C ALA A 72 0.81 -13.38 8.46
N SER A 73 1.00 -12.27 9.17
CA SER A 73 0.19 -11.94 10.36
C SER A 73 -1.29 -11.78 10.02
N SER A 74 -1.58 -11.17 8.87
CA SER A 74 -2.96 -10.99 8.40
C SER A 74 -3.66 -12.31 8.10
N VAL A 75 -2.96 -13.25 7.46
CA VAL A 75 -3.49 -14.59 7.17
C VAL A 75 -3.70 -15.37 8.47
N ALA A 76 -2.71 -15.35 9.37
CA ALA A 76 -2.81 -16.03 10.66
C ALA A 76 -3.97 -15.50 11.50
N TYR A 77 -4.21 -14.18 11.50
CA TYR A 77 -5.30 -13.58 12.25
C TYR A 77 -6.66 -13.75 11.58
N TYR A 78 -6.72 -13.78 10.24
CA TYR A 78 -7.95 -14.06 9.50
C TYR A 78 -8.59 -15.40 9.93
N HIS A 79 -7.79 -16.43 10.23
CA HIS A 79 -8.30 -17.70 10.76
C HIS A 79 -8.96 -17.59 12.15
N LYS A 80 -8.64 -16.54 12.92
CA LYS A 80 -9.21 -16.30 14.26
C LYS A 80 -10.41 -15.36 14.23
N ASN A 81 -10.34 -14.31 13.40
CA ASN A 81 -11.40 -13.32 13.27
C ASN A 81 -11.51 -12.84 11.82
N PRO A 82 -12.15 -13.65 10.95
CA PRO A 82 -12.25 -13.32 9.54
C PRO A 82 -13.14 -12.09 9.30
N ASP A 83 -14.12 -11.84 10.17
CA ASP A 83 -15.08 -10.74 10.00
C ASP A 83 -14.40 -9.38 10.18
N LEU A 84 -13.57 -9.22 11.22
CA LEU A 84 -12.82 -7.97 11.42
C LEU A 84 -11.83 -7.71 10.28
N VAL A 85 -11.14 -8.76 9.81
CA VAL A 85 -10.19 -8.62 8.69
C VAL A 85 -10.91 -8.26 7.39
N ARG A 86 -12.10 -8.82 7.12
CA ARG A 86 -12.89 -8.44 5.95
C ARG A 86 -13.45 -7.03 6.07
N GLU A 87 -13.96 -6.65 7.23
CA GLU A 87 -14.47 -5.29 7.49
C GLU A 87 -13.38 -4.24 7.25
N LEU A 88 -12.22 -4.42 7.87
CA LEU A 88 -11.10 -3.48 7.74
C LEU A 88 -10.32 -3.64 6.41
N GLY A 89 -10.53 -4.75 5.70
CA GLY A 89 -9.94 -5.03 4.40
C GLY A 89 -10.87 -4.77 3.21
N GLU A 90 -12.10 -4.30 3.43
CA GLU A 90 -13.04 -4.03 2.33
C GLU A 90 -12.50 -2.92 1.43
N ASP A 91 -12.34 -3.17 0.13
CA ASP A 91 -11.88 -2.14 -0.80
C ASP A 91 -13.02 -1.20 -1.17
N THR A 92 -12.94 0.05 -0.69
CA THR A 92 -13.88 1.12 -1.04
C THR A 92 -13.34 2.05 -2.11
N MET A 93 -12.04 1.95 -2.43
CA MET A 93 -11.35 2.84 -3.37
C MET A 93 -11.43 2.27 -4.80
N TYR A 94 -10.92 1.07 -5.03
CA TYR A 94 -10.79 0.46 -6.35
C TYR A 94 -12.02 -0.40 -6.70
N THR A 95 -13.16 0.27 -6.84
CA THR A 95 -14.42 -0.38 -7.23
C THR A 95 -15.10 0.39 -8.35
N THR A 96 -15.94 -0.30 -9.13
CA THR A 96 -16.75 0.34 -10.17
C THR A 96 -17.83 1.28 -9.61
N LYS A 97 -18.06 1.27 -8.29
CA LYS A 97 -19.01 2.13 -7.58
C LYS A 97 -18.36 3.35 -6.95
N SER A 98 -17.02 3.44 -6.95
CA SER A 98 -16.30 4.52 -6.31
C SER A 98 -16.47 5.84 -7.07
N GLU A 99 -17.05 6.83 -6.39
CA GLU A 99 -17.26 8.18 -6.92
C GLU A 99 -15.95 8.98 -7.07
N LEU A 100 -14.85 8.50 -6.50
CA LEU A 100 -13.52 9.08 -6.65
C LEU A 100 -12.71 8.38 -7.75
N PHE A 101 -12.59 7.07 -7.67
CA PHE A 101 -11.75 6.28 -8.57
C PHE A 101 -12.27 6.32 -10.01
N VAL A 102 -13.58 6.14 -10.22
CA VAL A 102 -14.14 6.06 -11.59
C VAL A 102 -13.93 7.37 -12.37
N PRO A 103 -14.30 8.56 -11.87
CA PRO A 103 -14.07 9.81 -12.58
C PRO A 103 -12.58 10.13 -12.73
N PHE A 104 -11.76 9.84 -11.70
CA PHE A 104 -10.32 10.05 -11.75
C PHE A 104 -9.69 9.23 -12.87
N THR A 105 -9.92 7.92 -12.91
CA THR A 105 -9.35 7.05 -13.94
C THR A 105 -9.82 7.42 -15.34
N LYS A 106 -11.10 7.78 -15.54
CA LYS A 106 -11.57 8.25 -16.86
C LYS A 106 -10.83 9.50 -17.31
N THR A 107 -10.63 10.45 -16.40
CA THR A 107 -9.92 11.69 -16.69
C THR A 107 -8.44 11.41 -16.99
N SER A 108 -7.78 10.59 -16.17
CA SER A 108 -6.39 10.18 -16.38
C SER A 108 -6.20 9.48 -17.73
N LEU A 109 -7.05 8.52 -18.08
CA LEU A 109 -6.97 7.82 -19.37
C LEU A 109 -7.13 8.78 -20.56
N LYS A 110 -8.05 9.75 -20.46
CA LYS A 110 -8.22 10.77 -21.50
C LYS A 110 -6.97 11.66 -21.63
N CYS A 111 -6.41 12.09 -20.50
CA CYS A 111 -5.20 12.90 -20.48
C CYS A 111 -3.99 12.14 -21.03
N PHE A 112 -3.77 10.90 -20.57
CA PHE A 112 -2.68 10.05 -21.08
C PHE A 112 -2.84 9.75 -22.56
N GLY A 113 -4.05 9.40 -23.01
CA GLY A 113 -4.31 9.18 -24.44
C GLY A 113 -3.97 10.39 -25.29
N LYS A 114 -4.31 11.60 -24.84
CA LYS A 114 -3.94 12.84 -25.54
C LYS A 114 -2.43 13.05 -25.58
N VAL A 115 -1.76 13.02 -24.43
CA VAL A 115 -0.31 13.28 -24.35
C VAL A 115 0.46 12.26 -25.18
N LEU A 116 0.13 10.98 -25.06
CA LEU A 116 0.80 9.91 -25.80
C LEU A 116 0.56 9.99 -27.31
N SER A 117 -0.58 10.53 -27.76
CA SER A 117 -0.84 10.74 -29.19
C SER A 117 -0.02 11.87 -29.82
N GLU A 118 0.55 12.74 -28.99
CA GLU A 118 1.41 13.86 -29.40
C GLU A 118 2.91 13.48 -29.30
N MET A 119 3.24 12.27 -28.83
CA MET A 119 4.60 11.78 -28.65
C MET A 119 4.97 10.77 -29.73
N ASP A 120 6.09 11.01 -30.43
CA ASP A 120 6.62 10.08 -31.43
C ASP A 120 6.96 8.71 -30.79
N GLY A 121 6.58 7.62 -31.47
CA GLY A 121 6.88 6.25 -31.04
C GLY A 121 5.91 5.66 -30.01
N CYS A 122 4.85 6.37 -29.65
CA CYS A 122 3.82 5.92 -28.69
C CYS A 122 2.56 5.31 -29.34
N GLU A 123 2.52 5.14 -30.66
CA GLU A 123 1.32 4.76 -31.42
C GLU A 123 0.72 3.45 -30.92
N ARG A 124 1.57 2.45 -30.68
CA ARG A 124 1.16 1.14 -30.16
C ARG A 124 0.58 1.22 -28.74
N ILE A 125 1.06 2.15 -27.92
CA ILE A 125 0.56 2.36 -26.56
C ILE A 125 -0.80 3.06 -26.62
N VAL A 126 -0.95 4.06 -27.49
CA VAL A 126 -2.21 4.77 -27.72
C VAL A 126 -3.29 3.80 -28.21
N GLU A 127 -2.95 2.93 -29.17
CA GLU A 127 -3.84 1.87 -29.65
C GLU A 127 -4.25 0.93 -28.51
N TRP A 128 -3.28 0.45 -27.73
CA TRP A 128 -3.51 -0.45 -26.60
C TRP A 128 -4.41 0.16 -25.51
N LEU A 129 -4.21 1.45 -25.18
CA LEU A 129 -5.03 2.18 -24.21
C LEU A 129 -6.45 2.37 -24.74
N THR A 130 -6.57 2.80 -25.99
CA THR A 130 -7.87 3.09 -26.62
C THR A 130 -8.71 1.81 -26.75
N SER A 131 -8.09 0.68 -27.08
CA SER A 131 -8.76 -0.61 -27.22
C SER A 131 -9.30 -1.17 -25.90
N ARG A 132 -8.90 -0.61 -24.74
CA ARG A 132 -9.26 -1.10 -23.39
C ARG A 132 -10.05 -0.09 -22.57
N LYS A 133 -10.28 1.12 -23.09
CA LYS A 133 -10.84 2.25 -22.32
C LYS A 133 -12.16 1.92 -21.60
N ASP A 134 -13.00 1.08 -22.20
CA ASP A 134 -14.33 0.75 -21.68
C ASP A 134 -14.26 -0.28 -20.54
N ASP A 135 -13.26 -1.17 -20.57
CA ASP A 135 -13.05 -2.22 -19.57
C ASP A 135 -11.96 -1.90 -18.54
N PHE A 136 -11.20 -0.82 -18.73
CA PHE A 136 -10.02 -0.51 -17.91
C PHE A 136 -10.34 -0.41 -16.42
N ILE A 137 -11.42 0.32 -16.09
CA ILE A 137 -11.88 0.53 -14.71
C ILE A 137 -12.31 -0.78 -14.08
N LYS A 138 -13.08 -1.58 -14.83
CA LYS A 138 -13.52 -2.90 -14.38
C LYS A 138 -12.34 -3.83 -14.15
N SER A 139 -11.36 -3.81 -15.05
CA SER A 139 -10.14 -4.62 -14.96
C SER A 139 -9.35 -4.30 -13.69
N ILE A 140 -9.15 -3.02 -13.37
CA ILE A 140 -8.49 -2.61 -12.12
C ILE A 140 -9.30 -3.09 -10.91
N ALA A 141 -10.62 -2.82 -10.90
CA ALA A 141 -11.48 -3.21 -9.79
C ALA A 141 -11.41 -4.74 -9.55
N ASP A 142 -11.52 -5.53 -10.61
CA ASP A 142 -11.45 -7.00 -10.56
C ASP A 142 -10.10 -7.50 -10.06
N ILE A 143 -8.99 -6.85 -10.44
CA ILE A 143 -7.63 -7.17 -9.97
C ILE A 143 -7.49 -6.91 -8.47
N CYS A 144 -8.11 -5.85 -7.94
CA CYS A 144 -8.07 -5.49 -6.53
C CYS A 144 -9.01 -6.34 -5.64
N GLN A 145 -9.99 -7.06 -6.21
CA GLN A 145 -10.88 -7.92 -5.44
C GLN A 145 -10.18 -9.16 -4.86
N PRO A 146 -10.63 -9.67 -3.69
CA PRO A 146 -10.20 -10.96 -3.16
C PRO A 146 -10.38 -12.10 -4.17
N LYS A 147 -9.42 -13.02 -4.23
CA LYS A 147 -9.45 -14.19 -5.11
C LYS A 147 -9.94 -15.43 -4.35
N SER A 148 -11.07 -16.01 -4.74
CA SER A 148 -11.66 -17.17 -4.05
C SER A 148 -10.74 -18.39 -3.98
N ASN A 149 -9.94 -18.62 -5.02
CA ASN A 149 -9.02 -19.76 -5.13
C ASN A 149 -7.54 -19.34 -5.00
N GLY A 150 -7.25 -18.20 -4.38
CA GLY A 150 -5.90 -17.66 -4.26
C GLY A 150 -5.54 -17.29 -2.82
N LEU A 151 -4.24 -17.06 -2.59
CA LEU A 151 -3.78 -16.46 -1.35
C LEU A 151 -4.22 -14.99 -1.32
N ASN A 152 -5.01 -14.65 -0.31
CA ASN A 152 -5.32 -13.26 0.01
C ASN A 152 -4.66 -12.90 1.33
N VAL A 153 -4.24 -11.65 1.41
CA VAL A 153 -3.60 -11.05 2.57
C VAL A 153 -4.22 -9.67 2.75
N LEU A 154 -4.06 -9.12 3.95
CA LEU A 154 -4.30 -7.70 4.15
C LEU A 154 -3.08 -6.97 3.58
N ASN A 155 -3.27 -6.25 2.47
CA ASN A 155 -2.26 -5.40 1.88
C ASN A 155 -2.18 -4.07 2.64
N HIS A 156 -0.99 -3.46 2.71
CA HIS A 156 -0.84 -2.06 3.11
C HIS A 156 -1.64 -1.16 2.16
N GLY A 157 -1.52 -1.43 0.86
CA GLY A 157 -2.35 -0.87 -0.18
C GLY A 157 -1.86 0.44 -0.80
N ASP A 158 -0.96 1.14 -0.12
CA ASP A 158 -0.19 2.29 -0.63
C ASP A 158 1.29 2.20 -0.22
N LEU A 159 1.96 1.11 -0.58
CA LEU A 159 3.31 0.79 -0.09
C LEU A 159 4.41 1.38 -0.99
N TRP A 160 4.71 2.67 -0.82
CA TRP A 160 5.77 3.39 -1.53
C TRP A 160 6.66 4.20 -0.57
N VAL A 161 7.81 4.71 -1.04
CA VAL A 161 8.85 5.39 -0.22
C VAL A 161 8.27 6.40 0.78
N ASN A 162 7.30 7.21 0.36
CA ASN A 162 6.75 8.26 1.23
C ASN A 162 5.90 7.74 2.39
N ASN A 163 5.54 6.46 2.35
CA ASN A 163 4.79 5.79 3.42
C ASN A 163 5.70 4.86 4.23
N MET A 164 7.01 5.09 4.17
CA MET A 164 8.02 4.32 4.89
C MET A 164 8.96 5.24 5.65
N LEU A 165 9.20 4.89 6.92
CA LEU A 165 10.16 5.54 7.79
C LEU A 165 11.27 4.53 8.08
N PHE A 166 12.48 4.83 7.64
CA PHE A 166 13.66 3.98 7.78
C PHE A 166 14.54 4.47 8.93
N LYS A 167 15.16 3.52 9.61
CA LYS A 167 16.20 3.79 10.59
C LYS A 167 17.53 3.24 10.09
N HIS A 168 18.58 4.02 10.26
CA HIS A 168 19.93 3.66 9.86
C HIS A 168 20.87 3.65 11.07
N SER A 169 21.85 2.76 11.01
CA SER A 169 22.97 2.73 11.93
C SER A 169 23.89 3.95 11.73
N ASN A 170 24.82 4.15 12.66
CA ASN A 170 25.85 5.19 12.53
C ASN A 170 26.78 4.97 11.31
N SER A 171 26.88 3.75 10.78
CA SER A 171 27.63 3.44 9.55
C SER A 171 26.81 3.63 8.27
N GLY A 172 25.52 4.01 8.38
CA GLY A 172 24.63 4.22 7.25
C GLY A 172 23.88 2.98 6.76
N GLU A 173 24.08 1.82 7.41
CA GLU A 173 23.34 0.60 7.09
C GLU A 173 21.89 0.70 7.57
N VAL A 174 20.93 0.26 6.75
CA VAL A 174 19.51 0.26 7.11
C VAL A 174 19.21 -0.84 8.13
N GLU A 175 18.60 -0.48 9.26
CA GLU A 175 18.36 -1.36 10.41
C GLU A 175 16.88 -1.75 10.58
N ASP A 176 15.96 -0.79 10.45
CA ASP A 176 14.52 -1.03 10.57
C ASP A 176 13.72 -0.15 9.61
N VAL A 177 12.48 -0.57 9.36
CA VAL A 177 11.48 0.19 8.62
C VAL A 177 10.12 0.11 9.31
N LYS A 178 9.44 1.25 9.41
CA LYS A 178 8.03 1.35 9.81
C LYS A 178 7.22 1.84 8.63
N PHE A 179 6.06 1.23 8.41
CA PHE A 179 5.09 1.72 7.45
C PHE A 179 4.12 2.69 8.13
N ILE A 180 3.67 3.69 7.39
CA ILE A 180 2.66 4.68 7.78
C ILE A 180 1.62 4.80 6.67
N ASP A 181 0.53 5.52 6.93
CA ASP A 181 -0.56 5.71 5.98
C ASP A 181 -1.23 4.40 5.52
N TYR A 182 -1.95 3.76 6.44
CA TYR A 182 -2.67 2.51 6.17
C TYR A 182 -4.06 2.76 5.55
N GLN A 183 -4.32 3.95 5.00
CA GLN A 183 -5.67 4.35 4.58
C GLN A 183 -6.23 3.50 3.43
N LEU A 184 -5.37 2.91 2.59
CA LEU A 184 -5.74 2.07 1.44
C LEU A 184 -5.64 0.56 1.71
N THR A 185 -5.53 0.18 2.98
CA THR A 185 -5.51 -1.23 3.41
C THR A 185 -6.66 -2.03 2.78
N ARG A 186 -6.36 -3.20 2.21
CA ARG A 186 -7.37 -4.04 1.54
C ARG A 186 -7.02 -5.52 1.57
N TRP A 187 -8.03 -6.37 1.70
CA TRP A 187 -7.90 -7.83 1.64
C TRP A 187 -7.89 -8.28 0.17
N SER A 188 -6.73 -8.65 -0.36
CA SER A 188 -6.61 -9.09 -1.76
C SER A 188 -5.29 -9.85 -2.00
N SER A 189 -4.93 -10.07 -3.26
CA SER A 189 -3.66 -10.74 -3.61
C SER A 189 -2.45 -9.97 -3.03
N PRO A 190 -1.45 -10.65 -2.44
CA PRO A 190 -0.22 -10.01 -1.94
C PRO A 190 0.60 -9.33 -3.04
N VAL A 191 0.40 -9.76 -4.30
CA VAL A 191 1.09 -9.21 -5.48
C VAL A 191 0.82 -7.71 -5.66
N GLN A 192 -0.28 -7.20 -5.10
CA GLN A 192 -0.62 -5.77 -5.17
C GLN A 192 0.44 -4.91 -4.50
N ASP A 193 0.76 -5.17 -3.23
CA ASP A 193 1.83 -4.42 -2.53
C ASP A 193 3.20 -4.64 -3.19
N LEU A 194 3.50 -5.89 -3.60
CA LEU A 194 4.79 -6.22 -4.19
C LEU A 194 5.05 -5.47 -5.50
N LEU A 195 4.11 -5.52 -6.44
CA LEU A 195 4.27 -4.84 -7.73
C LEU A 195 4.23 -3.33 -7.56
N TYR A 196 3.32 -2.82 -6.73
CA TYR A 196 3.25 -1.39 -6.48
C TYR A 196 4.60 -0.87 -5.95
N PHE A 197 5.12 -1.51 -4.90
CA PHE A 197 6.41 -1.15 -4.31
C PHE A 197 7.56 -1.19 -5.33
N VAL A 198 7.70 -2.29 -6.10
CA VAL A 198 8.79 -2.41 -7.07
C VAL A 198 8.73 -1.29 -8.09
N TRP A 199 7.56 -1.00 -8.65
CA TRP A 199 7.41 0.02 -9.68
C TRP A 199 7.60 1.44 -9.18
N THR A 200 7.24 1.73 -7.93
CA THR A 200 7.26 3.11 -7.41
C THR A 200 8.49 3.43 -6.58
N SER A 201 9.26 2.43 -6.14
CA SER A 201 10.18 2.62 -5.01
C SER A 201 11.47 1.83 -5.05
N ALA A 202 11.57 0.74 -5.81
CA ALA A 202 12.84 0.04 -5.98
C ALA A 202 13.69 0.76 -7.04
N ASN A 203 14.98 0.92 -6.75
CA ASN A 203 15.96 1.31 -7.75
C ASN A 203 16.33 0.07 -8.59
N GLU A 204 16.59 0.28 -9.89
CA GLU A 204 16.99 -0.75 -10.85
C GLU A 204 18.50 -1.08 -10.77
N GLU A 205 19.31 -0.16 -10.23
CA GLU A 205 20.76 -0.32 -9.98
C GLU A 205 21.06 -1.11 -8.70
#